data_AF-A0AAD5PBM9-F1
#
_entry.id   AF-A0AAD5PBM9-F1
#
_cell.length_a   1.000
_cell.length_b   1.000
_cell.length_c   1.000
_cell.angle_alpha   90.00
_cell.angle_beta   90.00
_cell.angle_gamma   90.00
#
_symmetry.space_group_name_H-M   'P 1'
#
loop_
_entity.id
_entity.type
_entity.pdbx_description
1 polymer ?
#
loop_
_entity_poly.entity_id
_entity_poly.type
_entity_poly.pdbx_seq_one_letter_code
_entity_poly.pdbx_strand_id
1 'polypeptide(L)'
;METTLTNQLVDIVFGLSDTAIEVPALGLRIPILELLHAILINYTYRTALKQSHAEIGWAQGLLATVVMSAGGGSTSALLLGNPLGILKSNRFWGIYGATYWLMFSNPYFYQFLQYLFAIPMMEQLFTAADGILRTSAVVNGGVLAVANNKDLGDDKWVAKIICGALSGCGGGLWTDAFRLSSAQWSFSTPRLLRTASVDMKASFMTALFYTAATTPALCEWFDLPILGPKEAQAWSAVVLSGGLIYRTYVTRWQQKKLELPEEEKKDQ
;
A
#
# COMPACT_ATOMS: atom_id res chain seq x y z
N MET A 1 -20.22 -10.36 -28.48
CA MET A 1 -19.08 -10.84 -27.67
C MET A 1 -19.49 -10.62 -26.22
N GLU A 2 -19.81 -11.67 -25.47
CA GLU A 2 -20.19 -11.52 -24.06
C GLU A 2 -18.97 -11.07 -23.26
N THR A 3 -19.03 -9.88 -22.67
CA THR A 3 -18.00 -9.41 -21.74
C THR A 3 -18.12 -10.21 -20.45
N THR A 4 -17.14 -11.04 -20.14
CA THR A 4 -17.06 -11.75 -18.87
C THR A 4 -16.77 -10.74 -17.74
N LEU A 5 -17.21 -11.05 -16.51
CA LEU A 5 -16.91 -10.22 -15.32
C LEU A 5 -15.40 -10.00 -15.16
N THR A 6 -14.59 -11.01 -15.48
CA THR A 6 -13.12 -10.94 -15.44
C THR A 6 -12.59 -9.87 -16.40
N ASN A 7 -13.10 -9.80 -17.63
CA ASN A 7 -12.65 -8.80 -18.60
C ASN A 7 -12.97 -7.38 -18.12
N GLN A 8 -14.19 -7.16 -17.61
CA GLN A 8 -14.58 -5.87 -17.04
C GLN A 8 -13.70 -5.46 -15.86
N LEU A 9 -13.37 -6.42 -14.98
CA LEU A 9 -12.50 -6.16 -13.84
C LEU A 9 -11.08 -5.79 -14.29
N VAL A 10 -10.52 -6.51 -15.27
CA VAL A 10 -9.22 -6.19 -15.87
C VAL A 10 -9.24 -4.78 -16.45
N ASP A 11 -10.25 -4.44 -17.25
CA ASP A 11 -10.38 -3.11 -17.86
C ASP A 11 -10.46 -2.00 -16.80
N ILE A 12 -11.20 -2.21 -15.70
CA ILE A 12 -11.29 -1.25 -14.60
C ILE A 12 -9.94 -1.09 -13.89
N VAL A 13 -9.31 -2.20 -13.47
CA VAL A 13 -8.07 -2.15 -12.68
C VAL A 13 -6.93 -1.55 -13.48
N PHE A 14 -6.73 -1.99 -14.73
CA PHE A 14 -5.66 -1.48 -15.58
C PHE A 14 -5.99 -0.10 -16.15
N GLY A 15 -7.25 0.17 -16.49
CA GLY A 15 -7.69 1.51 -16.89
C GLY A 15 -7.41 2.56 -15.81
N LEU A 16 -7.73 2.26 -14.54
CA LEU A 16 -7.39 3.13 -13.41
C LEU A 16 -5.87 3.24 -13.20
N SER A 17 -5.14 2.14 -13.37
CA SER A 17 -3.67 2.12 -13.22
C SER A 17 -2.95 2.95 -14.27
N ASP A 18 -3.46 2.97 -15.50
CA ASP A 18 -2.87 3.72 -16.61
C ASP A 18 -3.31 5.20 -16.65
N THR A 19 -4.32 5.56 -15.85
CA THR A 19 -4.83 6.92 -15.75
C THR A 19 -3.76 7.86 -15.19
N ALA A 20 -3.47 8.92 -15.93
CA ALA A 20 -2.49 9.93 -15.56
C ALA A 20 -2.97 11.33 -15.95
N ILE A 21 -2.49 12.33 -15.21
CA ILE A 21 -2.64 13.73 -15.56
C ILE A 21 -1.45 14.13 -16.41
N GLU A 22 -1.72 14.64 -17.60
CA GLU A 22 -0.70 15.22 -18.46
C GLU A 22 -0.61 16.71 -18.18
N VAL A 23 0.62 17.20 -18.00
CA VAL A 23 0.93 18.63 -17.86
C VAL A 23 1.82 19.01 -19.03
N PRO A 24 1.24 19.32 -20.22
CA PRO A 24 1.99 19.52 -21.46
C PRO A 24 3.05 20.61 -21.34
N ALA A 25 2.75 21.68 -20.60
CA ALA A 25 3.66 22.80 -20.38
C ALA A 25 5.00 22.40 -19.73
N LEU A 26 5.03 21.28 -19.00
CA LEU A 26 6.23 20.77 -18.33
C LEU A 26 6.72 19.43 -18.91
N GLY A 27 6.01 18.86 -19.90
CA GLY A 27 6.28 17.53 -20.42
C GLY A 27 6.14 16.42 -19.37
N LEU A 28 5.30 16.61 -18.35
CA LEU A 28 5.14 15.67 -17.23
C LEU A 28 3.86 14.84 -17.38
N ARG A 29 3.97 13.54 -17.07
CA ARG A 29 2.83 12.62 -16.91
C ARG A 29 2.81 12.11 -15.47
N ILE A 30 1.76 12.46 -14.73
CA ILE A 30 1.61 12.17 -13.30
C ILE A 30 0.58 11.04 -13.13
N PRO A 31 1.00 9.81 -12.79
CA PRO A 31 0.07 8.71 -12.56
C PRO A 31 -0.84 9.01 -11.37
N ILE A 32 -2.15 8.88 -11.55
CA ILE A 32 -3.13 9.28 -10.52
C ILE A 32 -3.01 8.38 -9.29
N LEU A 33 -2.84 7.07 -9.46
CA LEU A 33 -2.72 6.15 -8.32
C LEU A 33 -1.49 6.45 -7.46
N GLU A 34 -0.34 6.79 -8.06
CA GLU A 34 0.86 7.19 -7.30
C GLU A 34 0.62 8.49 -6.53
N LEU A 35 -0.07 9.46 -7.14
CA LEU A 35 -0.41 10.72 -6.47
C LEU A 35 -1.37 10.50 -5.29
N LEU A 36 -2.44 9.71 -5.49
CA LEU A 36 -3.41 9.40 -4.44
C LEU A 36 -2.75 8.65 -3.28
N HIS A 37 -1.91 7.65 -3.58
CA HIS A 37 -1.15 6.92 -2.57
C HIS A 37 -0.19 7.85 -1.82
N ALA A 38 0.54 8.72 -2.52
CA ALA A 38 1.45 9.67 -1.88
C ALA A 38 0.70 10.64 -0.95
N ILE A 39 -0.45 11.16 -1.37
CA ILE A 39 -1.32 11.97 -0.51
C ILE A 39 -1.79 11.18 0.72
N LEU A 40 -2.27 9.94 0.53
CA LEU A 40 -2.74 9.09 1.60
C LEU A 40 -1.65 8.83 2.65
N ILE A 41 -0.45 8.40 2.24
CA ILE A 41 0.66 8.12 3.15
C ILE A 41 1.06 9.36 3.95
N ASN A 42 1.22 10.50 3.27
CA ASN A 42 1.58 11.76 3.92
C ASN A 42 0.48 12.24 4.89
N TYR A 43 -0.79 12.09 4.52
CA TYR A 43 -1.94 12.41 5.37
C TYR A 43 -1.99 11.51 6.60
N THR A 44 -1.87 10.18 6.42
CA THR A 44 -1.86 9.20 7.51
C THR A 44 -0.69 9.47 8.47
N TYR A 45 0.50 9.76 7.93
CA TYR A 45 1.67 10.09 8.74
C TYR A 45 1.44 11.36 9.56
N ARG A 46 1.04 12.47 8.92
CA ARG A 46 0.78 13.74 9.63
C ARG A 46 -0.31 13.59 10.69
N THR A 47 -1.35 12.82 10.40
CA THR A 47 -2.45 12.57 11.32
C THR A 47 -2.03 11.69 12.50
N ALA A 48 -1.17 10.69 12.28
CA ALA A 48 -0.64 9.84 13.34
C ALA A 48 0.22 10.63 14.33
N LEU A 49 0.94 11.66 13.86
CA LEU A 49 1.77 12.53 14.69
C LEU A 49 0.97 13.48 15.58
N LYS A 50 -0.29 13.80 15.22
CA LYS A 50 -1.13 14.78 15.94
C LYS A 50 -0.35 16.08 16.24
N GLN A 51 -0.23 16.46 17.51
CA GLN A 51 0.49 17.67 17.94
C GLN A 51 2.02 17.51 17.85
N SER A 52 2.55 16.28 17.91
CA SER A 52 3.99 16.01 17.83
C SER A 52 4.61 16.27 16.45
N HIS A 53 3.82 16.62 15.43
CA HIS A 53 4.36 16.99 14.12
C HIS A 53 5.26 18.24 14.16
N ALA A 54 5.06 19.13 15.14
CA ALA A 54 5.89 20.31 15.34
C ALA A 54 7.27 19.99 15.91
N GLU A 55 7.44 18.81 16.52
CA GLU A 55 8.69 18.36 17.13
C GLU A 55 9.59 17.58 16.16
N ILE A 56 9.05 17.21 14.99
CA ILE A 56 9.75 16.39 14.00
C ILE A 56 10.47 17.28 13.00
N GLY A 57 11.78 17.04 12.85
CA GLY A 57 12.56 17.71 11.81
C GLY A 57 12.03 17.38 10.41
N TRP A 58 12.07 18.35 9.49
CA TRP A 58 11.55 18.19 8.13
C TRP A 58 12.17 16.98 7.39
N ALA A 59 13.49 16.80 7.49
CA ALA A 59 14.17 15.66 6.87
C ALA A 59 13.81 14.32 7.52
N GLN A 60 13.59 14.31 8.83
CA GLN A 60 13.13 13.13 9.57
C GLN A 60 11.74 12.72 9.09
N GLY A 61 10.82 13.68 8.97
CA GLY A 61 9.48 13.40 8.45
C GLY A 61 9.48 12.93 6.99
N LEU A 62 10.31 13.54 6.13
CA LEU A 62 10.45 13.10 4.73
C LEU A 62 10.96 11.66 4.64
N LEU A 63 11.98 11.33 5.42
CA LEU A 63 12.52 9.97 5.45
C LEU A 63 11.47 8.96 5.95
N ALA A 64 10.69 9.30 6.98
CA ALA A 64 9.59 8.45 7.43
C ALA A 64 8.57 8.19 6.34
N THR A 65 8.13 9.23 5.61
CA THR A 65 7.10 9.05 4.57
C THR A 65 7.63 8.28 3.36
N VAL A 66 8.91 8.46 2.99
CA VAL A 66 9.59 7.63 1.97
C VAL A 66 9.64 6.16 2.39
N VAL A 67 9.97 5.87 3.65
CA VAL A 67 9.99 4.49 4.16
C VAL A 67 8.57 3.91 4.22
N MET A 68 7.57 4.70 4.62
CA MET A 68 6.18 4.28 4.64
C MET A 68 5.64 3.93 3.24
N SER A 69 5.99 4.71 2.22
CA SER A 69 5.50 4.48 0.85
C SER A 69 6.27 3.40 0.10
N ALA A 70 7.59 3.35 0.25
CA ALA A 70 8.45 2.49 -0.56
C ALA A 70 9.12 1.34 0.20
N GLY A 71 8.93 1.26 1.51
CA GLY A 71 9.57 0.25 2.36
C GLY A 71 9.25 -1.17 1.91
N GLY A 72 8.03 -1.42 1.41
CA GLY A 72 7.63 -2.74 0.91
C GLY A 72 8.50 -3.22 -0.25
N GLY A 73 8.37 -2.55 -1.40
CA GLY A 73 9.16 -2.91 -2.59
C GLY A 73 10.67 -2.84 -2.36
N SER A 74 11.13 -1.91 -1.52
CA SER A 74 12.55 -1.82 -1.14
C SER A 74 13.01 -3.03 -0.33
N THR A 75 12.19 -3.55 0.58
CA THR A 75 12.52 -4.75 1.36
C THR A 75 12.66 -5.97 0.45
N SER A 76 11.70 -6.16 -0.46
CA SER A 76 11.76 -7.24 -1.45
C SER A 76 12.99 -7.12 -2.33
N ALA A 77 13.28 -5.92 -2.84
CA ALA A 77 14.49 -5.66 -3.64
C ALA A 77 15.76 -6.02 -2.87
N LEU A 78 15.89 -5.62 -1.60
CA LEU A 78 17.04 -5.95 -0.76
C LEU A 78 17.19 -7.47 -0.57
N LEU A 79 16.10 -8.19 -0.31
CA LEU A 79 16.14 -9.66 -0.16
C LEU A 79 16.57 -10.37 -1.45
N LEU A 80 16.21 -9.81 -2.60
CA LEU A 80 16.56 -10.34 -3.91
C LEU A 80 17.92 -9.87 -4.42
N GLY A 81 18.65 -9.04 -3.67
CA GLY A 81 19.91 -8.44 -4.14
C GLY A 81 19.72 -7.41 -5.26
N ASN A 82 18.50 -6.92 -5.46
CA ASN A 82 18.16 -5.94 -6.49
C ASN A 82 18.37 -4.50 -5.99
N PRO A 83 18.72 -3.56 -6.88
CA PRO A 83 18.83 -2.15 -6.53
C PRO A 83 17.46 -1.56 -6.16
N LEU A 84 17.45 -0.64 -5.20
CA LEU A 84 16.23 0.04 -4.74
C LEU A 84 15.61 0.89 -5.85
N GLY A 85 14.37 0.56 -6.25
CA GLY A 85 13.67 1.23 -7.35
C GLY A 85 13.47 2.74 -7.14
N ILE A 86 13.27 3.17 -5.89
CA ILE A 86 13.08 4.59 -5.55
C ILE A 86 14.29 5.47 -5.88
N LEU A 87 15.50 4.93 -5.76
CA LEU A 87 16.72 5.69 -6.05
C LEU A 87 16.90 5.94 -7.54
N LYS A 88 16.21 5.17 -8.39
CA LYS A 88 16.24 5.30 -9.85
C LYS A 88 15.10 6.15 -10.42
N SER A 89 14.13 6.54 -9.60
CA SER A 89 12.88 7.14 -10.07
C SER A 89 12.79 8.62 -9.69
N ASN A 90 13.11 9.50 -10.64
CA ASN A 90 12.85 10.95 -10.48
C ASN A 90 11.35 11.22 -10.27
N ARG A 91 10.49 10.41 -10.89
CA ARG A 91 9.03 10.48 -10.72
C ARG A 91 8.62 10.27 -9.27
N PHE A 92 9.20 9.25 -8.61
CA PHE A 92 8.93 9.00 -7.20
C PHE A 92 9.29 10.23 -6.35
N TRP A 93 10.50 10.75 -6.49
CA TRP A 93 10.93 11.93 -5.71
C TRP A 93 10.10 13.17 -6.02
N GLY A 94 9.71 13.37 -7.27
CA GLY A 94 8.82 14.46 -7.67
C GLY A 94 7.45 14.38 -6.99
N ILE A 95 6.76 13.24 -7.09
CA ILE A 95 5.41 13.07 -6.54
C ILE A 95 5.42 13.03 -5.01
N TYR A 96 6.24 12.16 -4.42
CA TYR A 96 6.25 11.95 -2.97
C TYR A 96 6.91 13.12 -2.23
N GLY A 97 7.96 13.72 -2.82
CA GLY A 97 8.59 14.91 -2.27
C GLY A 97 7.68 16.13 -2.33
N ALA A 98 7.01 16.38 -3.47
CA ALA A 98 6.09 17.52 -3.59
C ALA A 98 4.86 17.36 -2.69
N THR A 99 4.27 16.17 -2.61
CA THR A 99 3.14 15.90 -1.70
C THR A 99 3.55 16.03 -0.24
N TYR A 100 4.73 15.54 0.16
CA TYR A 100 5.26 15.77 1.51
C TYR A 100 5.46 17.27 1.78
N TRP A 101 6.10 17.99 0.86
CA TRP A 101 6.33 19.43 1.00
C TRP A 101 5.03 20.21 1.14
N LEU A 102 4.03 19.96 0.28
CA LEU A 102 2.70 20.56 0.38
C LEU A 102 2.03 20.20 1.71
N MET A 103 2.08 18.94 2.10
CA MET A 103 1.44 18.45 3.33
C MET A 103 2.05 19.06 4.57
N PHE A 104 3.37 19.26 4.66
CA PHE A 104 4.03 19.70 5.89
C PHE A 104 4.39 21.19 5.91
N SER A 105 4.49 21.83 4.74
CA SER A 105 4.87 23.25 4.63
C SER A 105 3.69 24.17 4.35
N ASN A 106 2.50 23.63 4.00
CA ASN A 106 1.29 24.42 3.78
C ASN A 106 0.14 23.96 4.71
N PRO A 107 -0.27 24.78 5.69
CA PRO A 107 -1.33 24.39 6.63
C PRO A 107 -2.70 24.25 5.95
N TYR A 108 -3.00 25.05 4.92
CA TYR A 108 -4.27 25.01 4.20
C TYR A 108 -4.44 23.71 3.42
N PHE A 109 -3.35 23.18 2.86
CA PHE A 109 -3.39 21.91 2.13
C PHE A 109 -3.76 20.74 3.04
N TYR A 110 -3.19 20.68 4.25
CA TYR A 110 -3.55 19.64 5.21
C TYR A 110 -4.99 19.79 5.74
N GLN A 111 -5.43 21.01 6.04
CA GLN A 111 -6.82 21.27 6.45
C GLN A 111 -7.80 20.83 5.36
N PHE A 112 -7.55 21.21 4.11
CA PHE A 112 -8.34 20.76 2.96
C PHE A 112 -8.44 19.23 2.90
N LEU A 113 -7.32 18.53 3.07
CA LEU A 113 -7.34 17.06 3.09
C LEU A 113 -8.07 16.50 4.31
N GLN A 114 -7.97 17.10 5.50
CA GLN A 114 -8.79 16.68 6.65
C GLN A 114 -10.29 16.78 6.33
N TYR A 115 -10.75 17.87 5.71
CA TYR A 115 -12.14 17.99 5.26
C TYR A 115 -12.51 16.94 4.22
N LEU A 116 -11.61 16.66 3.27
CA LEU A 116 -11.83 15.65 2.24
C LEU A 116 -11.95 14.24 2.83
N PHE A 117 -11.04 13.86 3.74
CA PHE A 117 -11.02 12.55 4.39
C PHE A 117 -12.11 12.38 5.47
N ALA A 118 -12.74 13.48 5.92
CA ALA A 118 -13.93 13.41 6.76
C ALA A 118 -15.12 12.76 6.02
N ILE A 119 -15.14 12.83 4.68
CA ILE A 119 -16.14 12.16 3.84
C ILE A 119 -15.76 10.67 3.73
N PRO A 120 -16.57 9.73 4.28
CA PRO A 120 -16.22 8.31 4.31
C PRO A 120 -15.91 7.72 2.94
N MET A 121 -16.65 8.13 1.91
CA MET A 121 -16.46 7.66 0.53
C MET A 121 -15.07 8.04 -0.02
N MET A 122 -14.56 9.22 0.32
CA MET A 122 -13.24 9.67 -0.15
C MET A 122 -12.13 8.82 0.48
N GLU A 123 -12.18 8.55 1.79
CA GLU A 123 -11.20 7.67 2.42
C GLU A 123 -11.18 6.27 1.79
N GLN A 124 -12.36 5.71 1.49
CA GLN A 124 -12.45 4.40 0.82
C GLN A 124 -11.90 4.45 -0.60
N LEU A 125 -12.13 5.53 -1.35
CA LEU A 125 -11.56 5.71 -2.68
C LEU A 125 -10.03 5.74 -2.65
N PHE A 126 -9.44 6.51 -1.74
CA PHE A 126 -7.98 6.54 -1.57
C PHE A 126 -7.43 5.19 -1.12
N THR A 127 -8.15 4.48 -0.23
CA THR A 127 -7.77 3.13 0.24
C THR A 127 -7.84 2.10 -0.89
N ALA A 128 -8.86 2.18 -1.76
CA ALA A 128 -8.99 1.31 -2.92
C ALA A 128 -7.89 1.59 -3.96
N ALA A 129 -7.58 2.87 -4.21
CA ALA A 129 -6.47 3.28 -5.08
C ALA A 129 -5.12 2.78 -4.54
N ASP A 130 -4.90 2.90 -3.22
CA ASP A 130 -3.74 2.33 -2.52
C ASP A 130 -3.66 0.81 -2.73
N GLY A 131 -4.77 0.08 -2.56
CA GLY A 131 -4.80 -1.36 -2.76
C GLY A 131 -4.48 -1.80 -4.19
N ILE A 132 -4.94 -1.07 -5.22
CA ILE A 132 -4.58 -1.34 -6.61
C ILE A 132 -3.08 -1.12 -6.84
N LEU A 133 -2.54 0.01 -6.39
CA LEU A 133 -1.12 0.33 -6.54
C LEU A 133 -0.23 -0.66 -5.79
N ARG A 134 -0.56 -0.97 -4.53
CA ARG A 134 0.16 -1.95 -3.71
C ARG A 134 0.09 -3.35 -4.28
N THR A 135 -0.99 -3.72 -4.96
CA THR A 135 -1.06 -5.01 -5.67
C THR A 135 -0.01 -5.10 -6.76
N SER A 136 0.20 -4.00 -7.50
CA SER A 136 1.29 -3.94 -8.47
C SER A 136 2.67 -4.09 -7.82
N ALA A 137 2.87 -3.60 -6.60
CA ALA A 137 4.09 -3.83 -5.84
C ALA A 137 4.22 -5.30 -5.39
N VAL A 138 3.16 -5.91 -4.84
CA VAL A 138 3.10 -7.33 -4.45
C VAL A 138 3.44 -8.24 -5.62
N VAL A 139 2.80 -8.00 -6.77
CA VAL A 139 2.95 -8.84 -7.97
C VAL A 139 4.28 -8.55 -8.66
N ASN A 140 4.53 -7.32 -9.11
CA ASN A 140 5.70 -7.02 -9.94
C ASN A 140 7.00 -6.92 -9.14
N GLY A 141 6.94 -6.28 -7.97
CA GLY A 141 8.10 -6.07 -7.09
C GLY A 141 8.42 -7.24 -6.17
N GLY A 142 7.47 -8.17 -5.99
CA GLY A 142 7.61 -9.34 -5.13
C GLY A 142 7.58 -10.65 -5.92
N VAL A 143 6.40 -11.09 -6.32
CA VAL A 143 6.20 -12.42 -6.93
C VAL A 143 6.95 -12.58 -8.24
N LEU A 144 6.73 -11.68 -9.20
CA LEU A 144 7.39 -11.72 -10.51
C LEU A 144 8.87 -11.35 -10.42
N ALA A 145 9.27 -10.53 -9.43
CA ALA A 145 10.68 -10.24 -9.20
C ALA A 145 11.47 -11.51 -8.80
N VAL A 146 10.85 -12.42 -8.02
CA VAL A 146 11.41 -13.74 -7.73
C VAL A 146 11.39 -14.62 -8.99
N ALA A 147 10.25 -14.69 -9.68
CA ALA A 147 10.08 -15.52 -10.89
C ALA A 147 11.12 -15.20 -11.97
N ASN A 148 11.39 -13.91 -12.18
CA ASN A 148 12.30 -13.40 -13.18
C ASN A 148 13.76 -13.37 -12.71
N ASN A 149 14.04 -13.75 -11.45
CA ASN A 149 15.40 -13.83 -10.95
C ASN A 149 16.05 -15.12 -11.47
N LYS A 150 17.05 -14.95 -12.34
CA LYS A 150 17.79 -16.04 -13.00
C LYS A 150 18.46 -16.99 -12.02
N ASP A 151 18.82 -16.51 -10.83
CA ASP A 151 19.57 -17.29 -9.84
C ASP A 151 18.65 -18.12 -8.92
N LEU A 152 17.37 -17.73 -8.76
CA LEU A 152 16.41 -18.45 -7.90
C LEU A 152 15.57 -19.46 -8.69
N GLY A 153 15.17 -19.11 -9.91
CA GLY A 153 14.22 -19.89 -10.71
C GLY A 153 12.75 -19.64 -10.35
N ASP A 154 11.87 -19.97 -11.29
CA ASP A 154 10.42 -19.69 -11.22
C ASP A 154 9.65 -20.62 -10.26
N ASP A 155 10.23 -21.75 -9.87
CA ASP A 155 9.58 -22.76 -9.02
C ASP A 155 9.55 -22.39 -7.52
N LYS A 156 10.22 -21.30 -7.11
CA LYS A 156 10.37 -20.91 -5.70
C LYS A 156 9.15 -20.18 -5.14
N TRP A 157 8.03 -20.90 -5.02
CA TRP A 157 6.75 -20.36 -4.54
C TRP A 157 6.81 -19.74 -3.13
N VAL A 158 7.60 -20.30 -2.21
CA VAL A 158 7.80 -19.72 -0.87
C VAL A 158 8.42 -18.33 -0.96
N ALA A 159 9.48 -18.19 -1.78
CA ALA A 159 10.15 -16.91 -1.98
C ALA A 159 9.21 -15.89 -2.65
N LYS A 160 8.41 -16.32 -3.64
CA LYS A 160 7.36 -15.50 -4.27
C LYS A 160 6.39 -14.94 -3.24
N ILE A 161 5.85 -15.80 -2.37
CA ILE A 161 4.86 -15.40 -1.36
C ILE A 161 5.49 -14.47 -0.32
N ILE A 162 6.70 -14.76 0.18
CA ILE A 162 7.38 -13.91 1.17
C ILE A 162 7.70 -12.54 0.56
N CYS A 163 8.32 -12.50 -0.61
CA CYS A 163 8.68 -11.24 -1.28
C CYS A 163 7.44 -10.45 -1.70
N GLY A 164 6.38 -11.13 -2.15
CA GLY A 164 5.08 -10.53 -2.42
C GLY A 164 4.45 -9.90 -1.18
N ALA A 165 4.34 -10.65 -0.09
CA ALA A 165 3.78 -10.17 1.17
C ALA A 165 4.56 -8.96 1.71
N LEU A 166 5.89 -9.03 1.72
CA LEU A 166 6.76 -7.93 2.14
C LEU A 166 6.66 -6.72 1.21
N SER A 167 6.52 -6.93 -0.10
CA SER A 167 6.27 -5.83 -1.05
C SER A 167 4.97 -5.10 -0.75
N GLY A 168 3.95 -5.83 -0.28
CA GLY A 168 2.66 -5.25 0.10
C GLY A 168 2.66 -4.55 1.46
N CYS A 169 3.32 -5.09 2.50
CA CYS A 169 3.21 -4.59 3.88
C CYS A 169 4.52 -4.08 4.51
N GLY A 170 5.65 -4.11 3.81
CA GLY A 170 6.96 -3.80 4.39
C GLY A 170 7.13 -2.36 4.87
N GLY A 171 6.41 -1.39 4.31
CA GLY A 171 6.40 -0.01 4.83
C GLY A 171 5.93 0.05 6.28
N GLY A 172 4.86 -0.69 6.62
CA GLY A 172 4.38 -0.82 8.00
C GLY A 172 5.36 -1.55 8.90
N LEU A 173 6.06 -2.57 8.39
CA LEU A 173 7.11 -3.28 9.12
C LEU A 173 8.21 -2.34 9.60
N TRP A 174 8.75 -1.52 8.70
CA TRP A 174 9.81 -0.56 9.04
C TRP A 174 9.31 0.59 9.92
N THR A 175 8.08 1.04 9.68
CA THR A 175 7.44 2.06 10.51
C THR A 175 7.33 1.63 11.96
N ASP A 176 6.91 0.38 12.21
CA ASP A 176 6.84 -0.19 13.55
C ASP A 176 8.24 -0.48 14.12
N ALA A 177 9.16 -0.99 13.30
CA ALA A 177 10.52 -1.33 13.72
C ALA A 177 11.26 -0.13 14.28
N PHE A 178 11.19 1.02 13.59
CA PHE A 178 11.92 2.24 13.95
C PHE A 178 11.07 3.29 14.67
N ARG A 179 9.79 2.99 14.94
CA ARG A 179 8.80 3.93 15.49
C ARG A 179 8.75 5.24 14.72
N LEU A 180 8.68 5.16 13.40
CA LEU A 180 8.80 6.34 12.51
C LEU A 180 7.68 7.37 12.75
N SER A 181 6.52 6.92 13.22
CA SER A 181 5.36 7.74 13.62
C SER A 181 5.48 8.38 15.00
N SER A 182 6.70 8.54 15.53
CA SER A 182 6.96 9.22 16.80
C SER A 182 8.08 10.25 16.64
N ALA A 183 8.09 11.28 17.49
CA ALA A 183 9.13 12.31 17.45
C ALA A 183 10.52 11.73 17.73
N GLN A 184 10.60 10.76 18.64
CA GLN A 184 11.84 10.06 18.99
C GLN A 184 11.85 8.65 18.39
N TRP A 185 12.64 8.48 17.33
CA TRP A 185 12.81 7.17 16.70
C TRP A 185 13.61 6.24 17.61
N SER A 186 13.17 5.00 17.68
CA SER A 186 13.85 3.95 18.43
C SER A 186 13.61 2.62 17.75
N PHE A 187 14.60 1.74 17.84
CA PHE A 187 14.44 0.39 17.33
C PHE A 187 13.67 -0.46 18.34
N SER A 188 12.59 -1.09 17.89
CA SER A 188 11.76 -1.96 18.71
C SER A 188 11.27 -3.16 17.91
N THR A 189 10.92 -4.25 18.60
CA THR A 189 10.33 -5.42 17.94
C THR A 189 9.05 -5.02 17.20
N PRO A 190 8.99 -5.17 15.87
CA PRO A 190 7.82 -4.80 15.10
C PRO A 190 6.58 -5.56 15.58
N ARG A 191 5.42 -4.88 15.64
CA ARG A 191 4.18 -5.49 16.14
C ARG A 191 3.77 -6.71 15.32
N LEU A 192 4.05 -6.70 14.02
CA LEU A 192 3.77 -7.81 13.10
C LEU A 192 4.41 -9.15 13.50
N LEU A 193 5.53 -9.15 14.23
CA LEU A 193 6.17 -10.37 14.73
C LEU A 193 5.43 -10.95 15.95
N ARG A 194 4.60 -10.14 16.61
CA ARG A 194 3.75 -10.57 17.73
C ARG A 194 2.35 -10.92 17.25
N THR A 195 1.76 -10.06 16.41
CA THR A 195 0.41 -10.22 15.89
C THR A 195 0.35 -9.78 14.42
N ALA A 196 -0.10 -10.69 13.56
CA ALA A 196 -0.25 -10.40 12.14
C ALA A 196 -1.27 -9.28 11.89
N SER A 197 -0.80 -8.16 11.35
CA SER A 197 -1.66 -7.03 10.98
C SER A 197 -2.59 -7.38 9.82
N VAL A 198 -3.69 -6.64 9.67
CA VAL A 198 -4.62 -6.84 8.54
C VAL A 198 -3.89 -6.63 7.20
N ASP A 199 -3.01 -5.63 7.11
CA ASP A 199 -2.20 -5.38 5.92
C ASP A 199 -1.28 -6.55 5.57
N MET A 200 -0.65 -7.17 6.58
CA MET A 200 0.22 -8.33 6.35
C MET A 200 -0.59 -9.53 5.89
N LYS A 201 -1.75 -9.79 6.51
CA LYS A 201 -2.67 -10.86 6.09
C LYS A 201 -3.17 -10.64 4.67
N ALA A 202 -3.62 -9.42 4.34
CA ALA A 202 -4.10 -9.09 3.02
C ALA A 202 -2.99 -9.23 1.97
N SER A 203 -1.79 -8.68 2.23
CA SER A 203 -0.64 -8.80 1.32
C SER A 203 -0.20 -10.25 1.11
N PHE A 204 -0.19 -11.06 2.19
CA PHE A 204 0.10 -12.48 2.12
C PHE A 204 -0.94 -13.23 1.29
N MET A 205 -2.23 -13.01 1.54
CA MET A 205 -3.32 -13.64 0.79
C MET A 205 -3.29 -13.22 -0.68
N THR A 206 -2.98 -11.97 -0.99
CA THR A 206 -2.83 -11.48 -2.36
C THR A 206 -1.66 -12.15 -3.08
N ALA A 207 -0.51 -12.29 -2.42
CA ALA A 207 0.67 -12.97 -2.98
C ALA A 207 0.42 -14.46 -3.18
N LEU A 208 -0.22 -15.11 -2.20
CA LEU A 208 -0.62 -16.51 -2.27
C LEU A 208 -1.62 -16.74 -3.41
N PHE A 209 -2.68 -15.93 -3.49
CA PHE A 209 -3.69 -16.01 -4.55
C PHE A 209 -3.06 -15.86 -5.93
N TYR A 210 -2.24 -14.82 -6.14
CA TYR A 210 -1.59 -14.59 -7.42
C TYR A 210 -0.70 -15.78 -7.81
N THR A 211 0.12 -16.26 -6.87
CA THR A 211 1.04 -17.38 -7.11
C THR A 211 0.27 -18.66 -7.42
N ALA A 212 -0.79 -18.97 -6.67
CA ALA A 212 -1.62 -20.15 -6.90
C ALA A 212 -2.34 -20.09 -8.25
N ALA A 213 -2.97 -18.96 -8.56
CA ALA A 213 -3.75 -18.75 -9.78
C ALA A 213 -2.91 -18.75 -11.08
N THR A 214 -1.60 -18.53 -10.96
CA THR A 214 -0.67 -18.47 -12.10
C THR A 214 0.28 -19.66 -12.17
N THR A 215 0.18 -20.62 -11.24
CA THR A 215 1.03 -21.83 -11.23
C THR A 215 0.21 -23.04 -11.70
N PRO A 216 0.48 -23.60 -12.90
CA PRO A 216 -0.31 -24.70 -13.47
C PRO A 216 -0.43 -25.90 -12.53
N ALA A 217 0.67 -26.32 -11.91
CA ALA A 217 0.69 -27.47 -11.00
C ALA A 217 -0.24 -27.28 -9.78
N LEU A 218 -0.40 -26.04 -9.29
CA LEU A 218 -1.32 -25.75 -8.18
C LEU A 218 -2.77 -25.73 -8.67
N CYS A 219 -3.03 -25.09 -9.81
CA CYS A 219 -4.36 -25.10 -10.44
C CYS A 219 -4.86 -26.52 -10.72
N GLU A 220 -4.01 -27.39 -11.28
CA GLU A 220 -4.32 -28.80 -11.52
C GLU A 220 -4.62 -29.56 -10.22
N TRP A 221 -3.85 -29.30 -9.15
CA TRP A 221 -4.06 -29.98 -7.86
C TRP A 221 -5.38 -29.59 -7.20
N PHE A 222 -5.83 -28.33 -7.36
CA PHE A 222 -7.08 -27.83 -6.79
C PHE A 222 -8.28 -27.89 -7.74
N ASP A 223 -8.11 -28.41 -8.96
CA ASP A 223 -9.13 -28.40 -10.02
C ASP A 223 -9.68 -26.98 -10.30
N LEU A 224 -8.78 -25.99 -10.36
CA LEU A 224 -9.09 -24.59 -10.59
C LEU A 224 -8.68 -24.15 -12.00
N PRO A 225 -9.43 -23.24 -12.63
CA PRO A 225 -9.02 -22.66 -13.92
C PRO A 225 -7.73 -21.84 -13.75
N ILE A 226 -6.77 -22.05 -14.66
CA ILE A 226 -5.57 -21.22 -14.74
C ILE A 226 -5.98 -19.83 -15.23
N LEU A 227 -5.63 -18.80 -14.46
CA LEU A 227 -5.89 -17.41 -14.84
C LEU A 227 -4.70 -16.83 -15.59
N GLY A 228 -4.99 -15.95 -16.55
CA GLY A 228 -3.94 -15.15 -17.20
C GLY A 228 -3.25 -14.22 -16.18
N PRO A 229 -1.96 -13.85 -16.37
CA PRO A 229 -1.25 -12.99 -15.42
C PRO A 229 -1.95 -11.66 -15.10
N LYS A 230 -2.58 -11.04 -16.11
CA LYS A 230 -3.35 -9.80 -15.93
C LYS A 230 -4.65 -10.03 -15.15
N GLU A 231 -5.35 -11.13 -15.44
CA GLU A 231 -6.60 -11.49 -14.75
C GLU A 231 -6.32 -11.79 -13.27
N ALA A 232 -5.27 -12.58 -12.99
CA ALA A 232 -4.82 -12.87 -11.65
C ALA A 232 -4.43 -11.58 -10.90
N GLN A 233 -3.71 -10.65 -11.54
CA GLN A 233 -3.36 -9.37 -10.94
C GLN A 233 -4.60 -8.51 -10.64
N ALA A 234 -5.59 -8.48 -11.53
CA ALA A 234 -6.82 -7.72 -11.33
C ALA A 234 -7.63 -8.27 -10.14
N TRP A 235 -7.77 -9.58 -10.04
CA TRP A 235 -8.41 -10.23 -8.88
C TRP A 235 -7.60 -10.04 -7.58
N SER A 236 -6.27 -10.12 -7.65
CA SER A 236 -5.37 -9.78 -6.54
C SER A 236 -5.61 -8.35 -6.03
N ALA A 237 -5.93 -7.41 -6.93
CA ALA A 237 -6.23 -6.03 -6.56
C ALA A 237 -7.54 -5.93 -5.77
N VAL A 238 -8.56 -6.70 -6.14
CA VAL A 238 -9.81 -6.79 -5.37
C VAL A 238 -9.54 -7.36 -3.98
N VAL A 239 -8.76 -8.44 -3.88
CA VAL A 239 -8.42 -9.08 -2.60
C VAL A 239 -7.69 -8.09 -1.68
N LEU A 240 -6.67 -7.39 -2.20
CA LEU A 240 -5.89 -6.46 -1.39
C LEU A 240 -6.72 -5.23 -0.99
N SER A 241 -7.38 -4.57 -1.95
CA SER A 241 -8.22 -3.40 -1.68
C SER A 241 -9.35 -3.72 -0.71
N GLY A 242 -10.01 -4.88 -0.87
CA GLY A 242 -11.04 -5.35 0.07
C GLY A 242 -10.50 -5.54 1.49
N GLY A 243 -9.31 -6.13 1.63
CA GLY A 243 -8.65 -6.28 2.93
C GLY A 243 -8.31 -4.95 3.60
N LEU A 244 -7.86 -3.95 2.84
CA LEU A 244 -7.54 -2.62 3.36
C LEU A 244 -8.80 -1.81 3.71
N ILE A 245 -9.85 -1.89 2.89
CA ILE A 245 -11.17 -1.29 3.19
C ILE A 245 -11.74 -1.90 4.48
N TYR A 246 -11.67 -3.23 4.61
CA TYR A 246 -12.10 -3.93 5.82
C TYR A 246 -11.34 -3.45 7.06
N ARG A 247 -10.02 -3.27 6.98
CA ARG A 247 -9.21 -2.69 8.07
C ARG A 247 -9.76 -1.33 8.49
N THR A 248 -10.00 -0.44 7.54
CA THR A 248 -10.49 0.92 7.80
C THR A 248 -11.86 0.88 8.48
N TYR A 249 -12.76 0.00 8.02
CA TYR A 249 -14.06 -0.21 8.63
C TYR A 249 -13.97 -0.70 10.08
N VAL A 250 -13.18 -1.76 10.32
CA VAL A 250 -12.99 -2.33 11.68
C VAL A 250 -12.39 -1.30 12.62
N THR A 251 -11.41 -0.52 12.18
CA THR A 251 -10.75 0.50 13.01
C THR A 251 -11.75 1.57 13.46
N ARG A 252 -12.59 2.08 12.53
CA ARG A 252 -13.64 3.05 12.85
C ARG A 252 -14.69 2.48 13.80
N TRP A 253 -15.09 1.23 13.60
CA TRP A 253 -16.05 0.57 14.47
C TRP A 253 -15.52 0.39 15.90
N GLN A 254 -14.25 0.03 16.04
CA GLN A 254 -13.58 -0.05 17.34
C GLN A 254 -13.47 1.32 18.03
N GLN A 255 -13.15 2.38 17.29
CA GLN A 255 -13.11 3.75 17.84
C GLN A 255 -14.47 4.20 18.38
N LYS A 256 -15.55 4.04 17.60
CA LYS A 256 -16.90 4.38 18.05
C LYS A 256 -17.32 3.64 19.32
N LYS A 257 -16.96 2.35 19.43
CA LYS A 257 -17.23 1.55 20.63
C LYS A 257 -16.51 2.05 21.88
N LEU A 258 -15.34 2.68 21.72
CA LEU A 258 -14.57 3.24 22.83
C LEU A 258 -15.06 4.63 23.26
N GLU A 259 -15.83 5.33 22.41
CA GLU A 259 -16.42 6.63 22.71
C GLU A 259 -17.77 6.52 23.44
N LEU A 260 -18.55 5.46 23.19
CA LEU A 260 -19.83 5.16 23.83
C LEU A 260 -19.83 4.83 25.35
N PRO A 261 -18.74 4.38 26.02
CA PRO A 261 -18.79 3.96 27.44
C PRO A 261 -18.87 5.09 28.48
N GLU A 262 -18.75 6.37 28.12
CA GLU A 262 -18.76 7.48 29.10
C GLU A 262 -20.12 8.16 29.30
N GLU A 263 -21.08 8.00 28.38
CA GLU A 263 -22.42 8.61 28.54
C GLU A 263 -23.35 7.77 29.43
N GLU A 264 -23.25 6.44 29.43
CA GLU A 264 -24.11 5.55 30.25
C GLU A 264 -23.76 5.52 31.75
N LYS A 265 -22.65 6.15 32.18
CA LYS A 265 -22.27 6.24 33.60
C LYS A 265 -22.66 7.56 34.27
N LYS A 266 -23.27 8.50 33.56
CA LYS A 266 -23.76 9.76 34.13
C LYS A 266 -25.25 9.75 34.48
N ASP A 267 -25.96 8.69 34.11
CA ASP A 267 -27.39 8.49 34.39
C ASP A 267 -27.68 7.34 35.39
N GLN A 268 -26.67 6.92 36.17
CA GLN A 268 -26.82 6.05 37.35
C GLN A 268 -26.29 6.76 38.59
#